data_AF-A0A8J5M927-F1
#
_entry.id   AF-A0A8J5M927-F1
#
_cell.length_a   1.000
_cell.length_b   1.000
_cell.length_c   1.000
_cell.angle_alpha   90.00
_cell.angle_beta   90.00
_cell.angle_gamma   90.00
#
_symmetry.space_group_name_H-M   'P 1'
#
loop_
_entity.id
_entity.type
_entity.pdbx_description
1 polymer ?
#
loop_
_entity_poly.entity_id
_entity_poly.type
_entity_poly.pdbx_seq_one_letter_code
_entity_poly.pdbx_strand_id
1 'polypeptide(L)'
;MDDIEDMIGEEELDRVAVNSVRTPMVAPKPHFQDTIKTSAASSTASSSSDFDTKEPSVPGTQLIWIKTYGCSHNVSDSEYMQGVLASYGYRFTQDPGAAQLWLLNSCTVKDPSQAAFMHLAVKGRKQNKAVVVAGCVPQADRHLKGLEEVSIVGIQQVDRVVEVVEETLKGHTVRLLAKNRLPELDLPKIRKNPMVEIIPLSTGCLGACTYCKTRHARGKLGSYTPEAIVSRAQTVINEGVTEIWLSSEDTGAYGIDIGTDLPTLMRKLLEVVPDGVMLRVGMTNPPYILDHLDAIAEVLNHDRVYSFLHVPVQSGSDDVLLAMNREYTAGEFRRVADELLAKVPDLTLATDIICGFPTETEEHFDETMELVAKYRFHIMNISQFYPRPGTPAAKMKRVPTQVVKNRSRKLTKLFETFEPYTHHVGTTQKVWVNTEVSDDKKYTVAHTKNYTKVLLPRDDSLIGCTAEVRVLTAARFHITGEVISRSQPCTVAAAAIREQIRTEGELSAADRAKALSKAKAGGHSHGHDHEGDEDHHGEGGCCGGSGSCCSSGGDGKDCGGKCSTKKKKTVVKESSRKKKHPAAGENGVVSTITTMLAATWSQVSDDKVTFVALTTLVVSASFVAARLLTRK
;
A
#
# COMPACT_ATOMS: atom_id res chain seq x y z
N MET A 1 0.93 4.87 -0.28
CA MET A 1 1.39 4.02 0.85
C MET A 1 0.38 4.08 1.98
N ASP A 2 -0.77 3.44 1.82
CA ASP A 2 -1.95 3.67 2.70
C ASP A 2 -2.30 2.46 3.57
N ASP A 3 -1.31 1.59 3.84
CA ASP A 3 -1.47 0.42 4.71
C ASP A 3 -1.04 0.70 6.17
N ILE A 4 -0.95 1.98 6.58
CA ILE A 4 -0.65 2.40 7.97
C ILE A 4 -1.59 3.46 8.55
N GLU A 5 -2.21 4.34 7.76
CA GLU A 5 -3.05 5.44 8.31
C GLU A 5 -4.55 5.10 8.44
N ASP A 6 -5.02 4.00 7.84
CA ASP A 6 -6.43 3.54 7.87
C ASP A 6 -6.85 2.86 9.21
N MET A 7 -6.39 3.40 10.34
CA MET A 7 -6.77 3.00 11.71
C MET A 7 -6.62 4.15 12.73
N ILE A 8 -7.49 5.16 12.67
CA ILE A 8 -8.34 5.69 13.79
C ILE A 8 -9.33 6.66 13.14
N GLY A 9 -10.58 6.22 12.93
CA GLY A 9 -11.71 7.15 12.90
C GLY A 9 -12.10 7.43 14.34
N GLU A 10 -12.09 8.69 14.77
CA GLU A 10 -12.50 9.09 16.13
C GLU A 10 -14.03 9.09 16.31
N GLU A 11 -14.72 8.01 15.93
CA GLU A 11 -16.18 7.90 16.09
C GLU A 11 -16.69 6.44 16.08
N GLU A 12 -16.18 5.57 16.98
CA GLU A 12 -16.89 4.35 17.46
C GLU A 12 -16.18 3.64 18.65
N LEU A 13 -15.71 4.39 19.65
CA LEU A 13 -15.24 3.84 20.94
C LEU A 13 -16.21 4.18 22.07
N ASP A 14 -17.36 3.49 22.06
CA ASP A 14 -18.38 3.68 23.10
C ASP A 14 -17.95 3.09 24.46
N ARG A 15 -18.28 3.80 25.53
CA ARG A 15 -17.57 3.73 26.83
C ARG A 15 -18.26 2.83 27.86
N VAL A 16 -18.36 1.52 27.64
CA VAL A 16 -18.77 0.59 28.72
C VAL A 16 -18.02 -0.75 28.68
N ALA A 17 -17.01 -0.94 29.55
CA ALA A 17 -16.67 -2.23 30.21
C ALA A 17 -15.32 -2.18 30.98
N VAL A 18 -15.14 -1.25 31.92
CA VAL A 18 -14.10 -1.38 32.97
C VAL A 18 -14.68 -0.98 34.32
N ASN A 19 -15.09 -1.95 35.14
CA ASN A 19 -14.94 -1.85 36.59
C ASN A 19 -15.17 -3.17 37.35
N SER A 20 -14.49 -3.26 38.50
CA SER A 20 -14.61 -4.25 39.58
C SER A 20 -14.28 -5.74 39.28
N VAL A 21 -13.07 -6.13 39.68
CA VAL A 21 -12.75 -7.49 40.14
C VAL A 21 -13.05 -7.58 41.64
N ARG A 22 -13.75 -8.63 42.09
CA ARG A 22 -13.62 -9.20 43.44
C ARG A 22 -13.86 -10.71 43.44
N THR A 23 -12.88 -11.46 43.91
CA THR A 23 -12.96 -12.88 44.33
C THR A 23 -13.43 -12.96 45.80
N PRO A 24 -13.99 -14.09 46.31
CA PRO A 24 -13.14 -15.18 46.81
C PRO A 24 -13.67 -16.64 46.75
N MET A 25 -12.70 -17.58 46.69
CA MET A 25 -12.58 -18.89 47.38
C MET A 25 -13.61 -20.07 47.23
N VAL A 26 -13.16 -21.10 46.46
CA VAL A 26 -12.99 -22.54 46.82
C VAL A 26 -14.17 -23.45 47.29
N ALA A 27 -14.59 -24.35 46.38
CA ALA A 27 -14.90 -25.81 46.51
C ALA A 27 -16.06 -26.32 47.44
N PRO A 28 -16.57 -27.59 47.29
CA PRO A 28 -16.13 -28.73 46.45
C PRO A 28 -17.19 -29.39 45.53
N LYS A 29 -16.78 -30.50 44.87
CA LYS A 29 -17.50 -31.31 43.86
C LYS A 29 -18.69 -32.13 44.44
N PRO A 30 -19.54 -32.73 43.57
CA PRO A 30 -19.39 -34.18 43.37
C PRO A 30 -19.43 -34.67 41.90
N HIS A 31 -19.12 -35.96 41.74
CA HIS A 31 -19.26 -36.83 40.55
C HIS A 31 -20.76 -37.01 40.14
N PHE A 32 -21.18 -37.61 39.01
CA PHE A 32 -20.66 -38.80 38.30
C PHE A 32 -21.28 -39.02 36.89
N GLN A 33 -20.54 -39.72 36.03
CA GLN A 33 -20.94 -40.64 34.93
C GLN A 33 -21.74 -40.22 33.68
N ASP A 34 -21.29 -40.80 32.55
CA ASP A 34 -21.93 -40.88 31.24
C ASP A 34 -23.21 -41.75 31.23
N THR A 35 -24.11 -41.50 30.28
CA THR A 35 -24.78 -42.60 29.56
C THR A 35 -25.34 -42.18 28.20
N ILE A 36 -24.99 -42.95 27.16
CA ILE A 36 -25.67 -42.92 25.86
C ILE A 36 -27.05 -43.58 26.02
N LYS A 37 -28.12 -42.94 25.55
CA LYS A 37 -29.38 -43.62 25.21
C LYS A 37 -30.04 -43.05 23.96
N THR A 38 -30.08 -43.87 22.92
CA THR A 38 -31.05 -43.80 21.83
C THR A 38 -32.44 -44.21 22.32
N SER A 39 -33.49 -43.49 21.93
CA SER A 39 -34.87 -44.02 21.93
C SER A 39 -35.70 -43.35 20.85
N ALA A 40 -36.17 -44.12 19.88
CA ALA A 40 -37.21 -43.70 18.95
C ALA A 40 -38.59 -43.88 19.61
N ALA A 41 -39.48 -42.92 19.41
CA ALA A 41 -40.91 -43.06 19.64
C ALA A 41 -41.68 -42.17 18.65
N SER A 42 -42.72 -42.72 18.03
CA SER A 42 -43.42 -42.13 16.89
C SER A 42 -44.88 -41.78 17.21
N SER A 43 -45.24 -40.50 17.12
CA SER A 43 -46.61 -39.95 16.92
C SER A 43 -46.51 -38.42 17.10
N THR A 44 -47.14 -37.55 16.32
CA THR A 44 -48.19 -37.71 15.30
C THR A 44 -48.08 -36.55 14.30
N ALA A 45 -48.55 -36.73 13.07
CA ALA A 45 -48.44 -35.69 12.05
C ALA A 45 -49.36 -34.49 12.32
N SER A 46 -48.81 -33.28 12.28
CA SER A 46 -49.53 -32.05 11.95
C SER A 46 -48.79 -31.34 10.83
N SER A 47 -49.45 -31.16 9.69
CA SER A 47 -48.88 -30.67 8.44
C SER A 47 -48.66 -29.16 8.41
N SER A 48 -47.41 -28.73 8.36
CA SER A 48 -47.00 -27.42 7.85
C SER A 48 -45.59 -27.54 7.28
N SER A 49 -45.50 -27.87 5.99
CA SER A 49 -44.24 -28.11 5.28
C SER A 49 -43.61 -26.81 4.81
N ASP A 50 -43.03 -26.04 5.74
CA ASP A 50 -42.04 -25.02 5.38
C ASP A 50 -40.69 -25.71 5.17
N PHE A 51 -40.57 -26.39 4.02
CA PHE A 51 -39.26 -26.63 3.44
C PHE A 51 -38.73 -25.28 2.97
N ASP A 52 -37.87 -24.66 3.78
CA ASP A 52 -37.04 -23.52 3.38
C ASP A 52 -36.11 -23.97 2.25
N THR A 53 -36.63 -23.93 1.02
CA THR A 53 -35.87 -24.18 -0.19
C THR A 53 -34.92 -23.01 -0.41
N LYS A 54 -33.79 -23.02 0.30
CA LYS A 54 -32.58 -22.38 -0.19
C LYS A 54 -32.40 -22.84 -1.63
N GLU A 55 -32.52 -21.90 -2.57
CA GLU A 55 -32.22 -22.15 -3.97
C GLU A 55 -30.85 -22.84 -4.06
N PRO A 56 -30.66 -23.82 -4.97
CA PRO A 56 -29.38 -24.50 -5.11
C PRO A 56 -28.32 -23.50 -5.54
N SER A 57 -27.62 -22.91 -4.57
CA SER A 57 -26.65 -21.85 -4.82
C SER A 57 -25.49 -22.48 -5.56
N VAL A 58 -25.37 -22.17 -6.85
CA VAL A 58 -24.34 -22.72 -7.72
C VAL A 58 -22.97 -22.47 -7.06
N PRO A 59 -22.16 -23.51 -6.80
CA PRO A 59 -20.83 -23.32 -6.23
C PRO A 59 -20.02 -22.33 -7.07
N GLY A 60 -19.34 -21.40 -6.41
CA GLY A 60 -18.58 -20.33 -7.08
C GLY A 60 -19.36 -19.05 -7.35
N THR A 61 -20.70 -18.97 -7.16
CA THR A 61 -21.43 -17.69 -7.37
C THR A 61 -21.53 -16.80 -6.12
N GLN A 62 -21.01 -17.25 -4.98
CA GLN A 62 -21.14 -16.56 -3.69
C GLN A 62 -20.28 -15.29 -3.65
N LEU A 63 -20.78 -14.25 -2.96
CA LEU A 63 -20.06 -13.03 -2.68
C LEU A 63 -19.12 -13.23 -1.48
N ILE A 64 -17.84 -12.93 -1.71
CA ILE A 64 -16.79 -12.95 -0.69
C ILE A 64 -16.43 -11.51 -0.32
N TRP A 65 -16.33 -11.22 0.97
CA TRP A 65 -15.72 -9.99 1.47
C TRP A 65 -14.34 -10.30 2.04
N ILE A 66 -13.36 -9.46 1.73
CA ILE A 66 -11.96 -9.65 2.14
C ILE A 66 -11.49 -8.44 2.94
N LYS A 67 -10.92 -8.70 4.12
CA LYS A 67 -10.18 -7.69 4.87
C LYS A 67 -8.77 -8.20 5.17
N THR A 68 -7.79 -7.45 4.68
CA THR A 68 -6.37 -7.71 4.89
C THR A 68 -5.84 -6.76 5.97
N TYR A 69 -4.99 -7.29 6.85
CA TYR A 69 -4.24 -6.53 7.85
C TYR A 69 -2.76 -6.89 7.76
N GLY A 70 -1.86 -5.90 7.64
CA GLY A 70 -0.42 -6.13 7.77
C GLY A 70 0.47 -5.43 6.75
N CYS A 71 1.46 -6.17 6.27
CA CYS A 71 2.50 -5.72 5.35
C CYS A 71 2.18 -6.06 3.89
N SER A 72 2.98 -5.51 2.95
CA SER A 72 2.89 -5.76 1.51
C SER A 72 2.88 -7.24 1.12
N HIS A 73 3.67 -8.10 1.78
CA HIS A 73 3.63 -9.55 1.55
C HIS A 73 2.23 -10.13 1.84
N ASN A 74 1.60 -9.69 2.94
CA ASN A 74 0.26 -10.12 3.32
C ASN A 74 -0.83 -9.52 2.42
N VAL A 75 -0.59 -8.36 1.81
CA VAL A 75 -1.43 -7.82 0.72
C VAL A 75 -1.32 -8.70 -0.51
N SER A 76 -0.10 -9.03 -0.96
CA SER A 76 0.12 -9.94 -2.10
C SER A 76 -0.54 -11.31 -1.90
N ASP A 77 -0.46 -11.88 -0.69
CA ASP A 77 -1.14 -13.14 -0.36
C ASP A 77 -2.67 -13.04 -0.58
N SER A 78 -3.28 -11.90 -0.20
CA SER A 78 -4.71 -11.64 -0.45
C SER A 78 -5.03 -11.39 -1.92
N GLU A 79 -4.14 -10.77 -2.68
CA GLU A 79 -4.30 -10.53 -4.12
C GLU A 79 -4.25 -11.86 -4.91
N TYR A 80 -3.36 -12.78 -4.53
CA TYR A 80 -3.33 -14.16 -5.07
C TYR A 80 -4.59 -14.94 -4.68
N MET A 81 -4.97 -14.95 -3.40
CA MET A 81 -6.22 -15.61 -2.98
C MET A 81 -7.44 -15.09 -3.73
N GLN A 82 -7.51 -13.77 -4.00
CA GLN A 82 -8.58 -13.19 -4.82
C GLN A 82 -8.56 -13.69 -6.26
N GLY A 83 -7.40 -13.69 -6.92
CA GLY A 83 -7.30 -14.11 -8.32
C GLY A 83 -7.61 -15.60 -8.50
N VAL A 84 -7.10 -16.45 -7.60
CA VAL A 84 -7.43 -17.90 -7.60
C VAL A 84 -8.94 -18.09 -7.40
N LEU A 85 -9.56 -17.47 -6.40
CA LEU A 85 -11.01 -17.55 -6.18
C LEU A 85 -11.82 -17.04 -7.39
N ALA A 86 -11.43 -15.91 -8.00
CA ALA A 86 -12.10 -15.37 -9.18
C ALA A 86 -11.98 -16.28 -10.41
N SER A 87 -10.86 -16.99 -10.58
CA SER A 87 -10.70 -17.97 -11.66
C SER A 87 -11.68 -19.14 -11.55
N TYR A 88 -12.12 -19.47 -10.33
CA TYR A 88 -13.20 -20.44 -10.04
C TYR A 88 -14.62 -19.81 -10.05
N GLY A 89 -14.74 -18.52 -10.39
CA GLY A 89 -16.02 -17.83 -10.57
C GLY A 89 -16.48 -16.95 -9.40
N TYR A 90 -15.83 -17.03 -8.24
CA TYR A 90 -16.20 -16.25 -7.06
C TYR A 90 -16.14 -14.74 -7.31
N ARG A 91 -17.07 -14.01 -6.68
CA ARG A 91 -17.20 -12.56 -6.83
C ARG A 91 -16.92 -11.85 -5.51
N PHE A 92 -16.30 -10.68 -5.60
CA PHE A 92 -15.99 -9.88 -4.42
C PHE A 92 -16.97 -8.72 -4.23
N THR A 93 -17.20 -8.39 -2.96
CA THR A 93 -17.98 -7.22 -2.54
C THR A 93 -17.16 -6.38 -1.56
N GLN A 94 -17.39 -5.07 -1.54
CA GLN A 94 -16.85 -4.17 -0.51
C GLN A 94 -17.77 -4.08 0.73
N ASP A 95 -19.04 -4.48 0.60
CA ASP A 95 -19.97 -4.56 1.72
C ASP A 95 -19.85 -5.91 2.45
N PRO A 96 -19.41 -5.94 3.74
CA PRO A 96 -19.39 -7.16 4.55
C PRO A 96 -20.80 -7.74 4.83
N GLY A 97 -21.86 -6.91 4.74
CA GLY A 97 -23.25 -7.31 4.92
C GLY A 97 -23.75 -8.24 3.82
N ALA A 98 -23.52 -7.87 2.55
CA ALA A 98 -23.91 -8.64 1.36
C ALA A 98 -23.11 -9.94 1.14
N ALA A 99 -21.93 -10.09 1.75
CA ALA A 99 -21.10 -11.27 1.58
C ALA A 99 -21.68 -12.53 2.27
N GLN A 100 -21.52 -13.70 1.66
CA GLN A 100 -21.82 -14.99 2.29
C GLN A 100 -20.61 -15.51 3.09
N LEU A 101 -19.39 -15.17 2.64
CA LEU A 101 -18.14 -15.57 3.28
C LEU A 101 -17.22 -14.37 3.53
N TRP A 102 -16.60 -14.34 4.71
CA TRP A 102 -15.54 -13.40 5.07
C TRP A 102 -14.20 -14.14 5.03
N LEU A 103 -13.29 -13.69 4.17
CA LEU A 103 -11.91 -14.16 4.12
C LEU A 103 -11.01 -13.09 4.74
N LEU A 104 -10.49 -13.38 5.94
CA LEU A 104 -9.76 -12.43 6.76
C LEU A 104 -8.27 -12.80 6.76
N ASN A 105 -7.41 -11.93 6.24
CA ASN A 105 -5.97 -12.20 6.16
C ASN A 105 -5.19 -11.29 7.12
N SER A 106 -4.30 -11.85 7.96
CA SER A 106 -3.65 -11.08 9.04
C SER A 106 -2.18 -11.41 9.31
N CYS A 107 -1.37 -10.35 9.40
CA CYS A 107 0.05 -10.40 9.73
C CYS A 107 0.33 -10.35 11.25
N THR A 108 1.35 -11.07 11.71
CA THR A 108 1.76 -11.16 13.13
C THR A 108 2.51 -9.94 13.67
N VAL A 109 2.73 -8.90 12.89
CA VAL A 109 3.71 -7.85 13.22
C VAL A 109 3.17 -6.80 14.21
N LYS A 110 1.87 -6.48 14.21
CA LYS A 110 1.27 -5.44 15.08
C LYS A 110 0.12 -6.01 15.92
N ASP A 111 0.15 -5.77 17.24
CA ASP A 111 -0.83 -6.31 18.19
C ASP A 111 -2.25 -5.73 18.02
N PRO A 112 -2.46 -4.41 17.79
CA PRO A 112 -3.79 -3.87 17.51
C PRO A 112 -4.44 -4.47 16.25
N SER A 113 -3.64 -4.71 15.20
CA SER A 113 -4.09 -5.36 13.97
C SER A 113 -4.51 -6.82 14.22
N GLN A 114 -3.76 -7.54 15.06
CA GLN A 114 -4.13 -8.89 15.49
C GLN A 114 -5.44 -8.88 16.29
N ALA A 115 -5.61 -7.95 17.23
CA ALA A 115 -6.83 -7.84 18.04
C ALA A 115 -8.07 -7.48 17.19
N ALA A 116 -7.94 -6.52 16.25
CA ALA A 116 -9.02 -6.15 15.33
C ALA A 116 -9.44 -7.32 14.42
N PHE A 117 -8.46 -8.04 13.87
CA PHE A 117 -8.68 -9.27 13.10
C PHE A 117 -9.43 -10.35 13.91
N MET A 118 -8.99 -10.62 15.15
CA MET A 118 -9.64 -11.61 16.01
C MET A 118 -11.09 -11.22 16.36
N HIS A 119 -11.32 -9.93 16.66
CA HIS A 119 -12.67 -9.41 16.89
C HIS A 119 -13.57 -9.58 15.65
N LEU A 120 -13.04 -9.30 14.46
CA LEU A 120 -13.76 -9.43 13.20
C LEU A 120 -14.09 -10.89 12.86
N ALA A 121 -13.19 -11.83 13.11
CA ALA A 121 -13.44 -13.27 12.94
C ALA A 121 -14.59 -13.77 13.85
N VAL A 122 -14.64 -13.30 15.10
CA VAL A 122 -15.76 -13.60 16.02
C VAL A 122 -17.04 -12.90 15.60
N LYS A 123 -16.97 -11.64 15.13
CA LYS A 123 -18.13 -10.88 14.62
C LYS A 123 -18.79 -11.57 13.42
N GLY A 124 -18.01 -12.04 12.45
CA GLY A 124 -18.52 -12.73 11.26
C GLY A 124 -19.31 -13.99 11.61
N ARG A 125 -18.77 -14.81 12.51
CA ARG A 125 -19.47 -16.01 13.00
C ARG A 125 -20.77 -15.67 13.75
N LYS A 126 -20.76 -14.64 14.61
CA LYS A 126 -21.98 -14.14 15.27
C LYS A 126 -23.04 -13.60 14.28
N GLN A 127 -22.62 -13.18 13.09
CA GLN A 127 -23.50 -12.75 11.99
C GLN A 127 -23.84 -13.89 11.02
N ASN A 128 -23.61 -15.15 11.41
CA ASN A 128 -23.86 -16.36 10.63
C ASN A 128 -23.18 -16.35 9.24
N LYS A 129 -22.02 -15.69 9.13
CA LYS A 129 -21.17 -15.71 7.94
C LYS A 129 -20.24 -16.91 7.99
N ALA A 130 -19.96 -17.51 6.83
CA ALA A 130 -18.82 -18.40 6.70
C ALA A 130 -17.53 -17.58 6.94
N VAL A 131 -16.60 -18.07 7.74
CA VAL A 131 -15.35 -17.35 8.08
C VAL A 131 -14.15 -18.23 7.77
N VAL A 132 -13.31 -17.74 6.85
CA VAL A 132 -11.99 -18.28 6.56
C VAL A 132 -10.95 -17.28 7.04
N VAL A 133 -9.92 -17.75 7.74
CA VAL A 133 -8.79 -16.93 8.14
C VAL A 133 -7.51 -17.36 7.44
N ALA A 134 -6.66 -16.38 7.15
CA ALA A 134 -5.38 -16.57 6.46
C ALA A 134 -4.27 -15.72 7.08
N GLY A 135 -3.05 -15.94 6.60
CA GLY A 135 -1.88 -15.12 6.95
C GLY A 135 -1.09 -15.63 8.15
N CYS A 136 -0.17 -14.79 8.61
CA CYS A 136 0.82 -15.17 9.61
C CYS A 136 0.20 -15.51 10.98
N VAL A 137 -0.89 -14.84 11.39
CA VAL A 137 -1.50 -15.01 12.72
C VAL A 137 -2.00 -16.44 12.93
N PRO A 138 -2.95 -16.97 12.13
CA PRO A 138 -3.43 -18.34 12.30
C PRO A 138 -2.34 -19.39 12.03
N GLN A 139 -1.33 -19.08 11.21
CA GLN A 139 -0.20 -19.98 10.96
C GLN A 139 0.72 -20.14 12.19
N ALA A 140 1.04 -19.04 12.87
CA ALA A 140 1.97 -19.00 14.02
C ALA A 140 1.31 -19.37 15.35
N ASP A 141 0.00 -19.14 15.51
CA ASP A 141 -0.69 -19.32 16.80
C ASP A 141 -2.09 -19.94 16.60
N ARG A 142 -2.07 -21.25 16.35
CA ARG A 142 -3.23 -22.07 15.94
C ARG A 142 -4.28 -22.30 17.02
N HIS A 143 -3.96 -21.89 18.25
CA HIS A 143 -4.74 -22.09 19.48
C HIS A 143 -5.18 -20.76 20.12
N LEU A 144 -5.15 -19.66 19.37
CA LEU A 144 -5.75 -18.41 19.81
C LEU A 144 -7.27 -18.56 19.92
N LYS A 145 -7.80 -18.20 21.10
CA LYS A 145 -9.24 -18.20 21.39
C LYS A 145 -10.01 -17.41 20.34
N GLY A 146 -10.96 -18.06 19.69
CA GLY A 146 -11.74 -17.55 18.57
C GLY A 146 -11.36 -18.16 17.23
N LEU A 147 -10.20 -18.82 17.12
CA LEU A 147 -9.76 -19.55 15.91
C LEU A 147 -10.10 -21.05 15.93
N GLU A 148 -10.72 -21.58 16.97
CA GLU A 148 -11.04 -23.02 17.09
C GLU A 148 -12.01 -23.49 16.00
N GLU A 149 -13.05 -22.71 15.75
CA GLU A 149 -14.22 -23.02 14.91
C GLU A 149 -14.33 -22.04 13.72
N VAL A 150 -13.18 -21.72 13.12
CA VAL A 150 -13.04 -21.06 11.80
C VAL A 150 -12.12 -21.90 10.92
N SER A 151 -12.35 -21.87 9.61
CA SER A 151 -11.45 -22.51 8.66
C SER A 151 -10.17 -21.69 8.44
N ILE A 152 -9.07 -22.35 8.15
CA ILE A 152 -7.74 -21.74 8.08
C ILE A 152 -7.02 -22.12 6.77
N VAL A 153 -6.59 -21.09 6.04
CA VAL A 153 -5.65 -21.19 4.90
C VAL A 153 -4.26 -20.77 5.37
N GLY A 154 -3.30 -21.68 5.27
CA GLY A 154 -1.89 -21.38 5.51
C GLY A 154 -1.30 -20.50 4.41
N ILE A 155 -0.42 -19.59 4.80
CA ILE A 155 0.43 -18.74 3.93
C ILE A 155 1.15 -19.44 2.75
N GLN A 156 1.43 -20.74 2.86
CA GLN A 156 2.10 -21.55 1.83
C GLN A 156 1.10 -22.45 1.06
N GLN A 157 -0.20 -22.17 1.19
CA GLN A 157 -1.33 -22.90 0.60
C GLN A 157 -2.37 -21.93 -0.01
N VAL A 158 -1.93 -20.72 -0.42
CA VAL A 158 -2.80 -19.68 -1.02
C VAL A 158 -3.38 -20.11 -2.37
N ASP A 159 -2.67 -20.98 -3.08
CA ASP A 159 -3.10 -21.73 -4.27
C ASP A 159 -4.32 -22.62 -3.99
N ARG A 160 -4.47 -23.11 -2.76
CA ARG A 160 -5.54 -24.03 -2.32
C ARG A 160 -6.65 -23.35 -1.52
N VAL A 161 -6.75 -22.02 -1.61
CA VAL A 161 -7.79 -21.23 -0.94
C VAL A 161 -9.21 -21.68 -1.29
N VAL A 162 -9.44 -22.14 -2.52
CA VAL A 162 -10.75 -22.59 -3.04
C VAL A 162 -11.27 -23.78 -2.24
N GLU A 163 -10.43 -24.80 -2.00
CA GLU A 163 -10.81 -25.99 -1.23
C GLU A 163 -11.33 -25.60 0.17
N VAL A 164 -10.64 -24.68 0.83
CA VAL A 164 -11.04 -24.22 2.17
C VAL A 164 -12.32 -23.39 2.10
N VAL A 165 -12.45 -22.50 1.10
CA VAL A 165 -13.65 -21.68 0.90
C VAL A 165 -14.89 -22.53 0.63
N GLU A 166 -14.81 -23.51 -0.27
CA GLU A 166 -15.92 -24.41 -0.58
C GLU A 166 -16.37 -25.23 0.63
N GLU A 167 -15.44 -25.87 1.34
CA GLU A 167 -15.77 -26.67 2.51
C GLU A 167 -16.35 -25.80 3.65
N THR A 168 -15.87 -24.56 3.79
CA THR A 168 -16.44 -23.62 4.77
C THR A 168 -17.86 -23.17 4.39
N LEU A 169 -18.15 -22.99 3.11
CA LEU A 169 -19.50 -22.71 2.61
C LEU A 169 -20.46 -23.89 2.81
N LYS A 170 -19.95 -25.13 2.77
CA LYS A 170 -20.70 -26.36 3.14
C LYS A 170 -20.92 -26.51 4.66
N GLY A 171 -20.31 -25.64 5.48
CA GLY A 171 -20.40 -25.65 6.95
C GLY A 171 -19.31 -26.47 7.66
N HIS A 172 -18.31 -26.95 6.93
CA HIS A 172 -17.16 -27.67 7.52
C HIS A 172 -16.08 -26.70 8.00
N THR A 173 -15.30 -27.13 9.00
CA THR A 173 -14.10 -26.40 9.47
C THR A 173 -12.84 -27.10 8.96
N VAL A 174 -12.13 -26.46 8.04
CA VAL A 174 -10.93 -27.03 7.36
C VAL A 174 -9.68 -26.26 7.74
N ARG A 175 -8.53 -26.94 7.88
CA ARG A 175 -7.24 -26.32 8.25
C ARG A 175 -6.10 -26.81 7.33
N LEU A 176 -5.79 -26.04 6.28
CA LEU A 176 -4.64 -26.32 5.40
C LEU A 176 -3.39 -25.61 5.92
N LEU A 177 -2.59 -26.31 6.72
CA LEU A 177 -1.47 -25.74 7.49
C LEU A 177 -0.10 -26.40 7.19
N ALA A 178 0.01 -27.11 6.06
CA ALA A 178 1.25 -27.71 5.58
C ALA A 178 2.32 -26.66 5.27
N LYS A 179 3.61 -27.06 5.30
CA LYS A 179 4.77 -26.16 5.12
C LYS A 179 5.78 -26.73 4.12
N ASN A 180 5.32 -27.10 2.93
CA ASN A 180 6.05 -28.04 2.06
C ASN A 180 6.46 -27.47 0.69
N ARG A 181 5.95 -26.29 0.28
CA ARG A 181 6.24 -25.67 -1.02
C ARG A 181 6.13 -24.15 -0.95
N LEU A 182 6.89 -23.45 -1.80
CA LEU A 182 6.59 -22.07 -2.16
C LEU A 182 5.43 -22.08 -3.20
N PRO A 183 4.38 -21.24 -3.05
CA PRO A 183 3.38 -21.03 -4.09
C PRO A 183 4.02 -20.50 -5.38
N GLU A 184 3.44 -20.79 -6.55
CA GLU A 184 4.00 -20.31 -7.82
C GLU A 184 3.75 -18.79 -8.00
N LEU A 185 4.67 -18.06 -8.64
CA LEU A 185 4.59 -16.60 -8.76
C LEU A 185 3.63 -16.12 -9.86
N ASP A 186 3.26 -17.00 -10.78
CA ASP A 186 2.33 -16.78 -11.89
C ASP A 186 0.87 -17.12 -11.55
N LEU A 187 0.59 -17.46 -10.29
CA LEU A 187 -0.78 -17.64 -9.78
C LEU A 187 -1.67 -16.44 -10.15
N PRO A 188 -2.94 -16.67 -10.56
CA PRO A 188 -3.87 -15.59 -10.86
C PRO A 188 -3.98 -14.60 -9.71
N LYS A 189 -3.95 -13.30 -10.03
CA LYS A 189 -3.84 -12.23 -9.03
C LYS A 189 -4.80 -11.07 -9.36
N ILE A 190 -5.59 -10.65 -8.37
CA ILE A 190 -6.39 -9.41 -8.46
C ILE A 190 -5.72 -8.37 -7.57
N ARG A 191 -5.15 -7.34 -8.20
CA ARG A 191 -4.40 -6.28 -7.51
C ARG A 191 -5.35 -5.30 -6.81
N LYS A 192 -4.96 -4.80 -5.63
CA LYS A 192 -5.61 -3.66 -4.96
C LYS A 192 -5.42 -2.36 -5.75
N ASN A 193 -4.25 -2.20 -6.38
CA ASN A 193 -3.92 -1.11 -7.29
C ASN A 193 -3.46 -1.75 -8.63
N PRO A 194 -4.18 -1.56 -9.74
CA PRO A 194 -3.89 -2.27 -10.99
C PRO A 194 -2.54 -1.91 -11.60
N MET A 195 -1.91 -0.80 -11.19
CA MET A 195 -0.60 -0.35 -11.65
C MET A 195 0.57 -0.73 -10.74
N VAL A 196 0.32 -1.41 -9.62
CA VAL A 196 1.36 -1.85 -8.66
C VAL A 196 1.36 -3.37 -8.54
N GLU A 197 2.49 -4.02 -8.85
CA GLU A 197 2.70 -5.43 -8.51
C GLU A 197 3.57 -5.57 -7.26
N ILE A 198 3.14 -6.39 -6.31
CA ILE A 198 3.98 -6.85 -5.21
C ILE A 198 4.53 -8.23 -5.56
N ILE A 199 5.83 -8.35 -5.81
CA ILE A 199 6.50 -9.63 -6.08
C ILE A 199 7.24 -10.08 -4.80
N PRO A 200 6.85 -11.19 -4.16
CA PRO A 200 7.62 -11.75 -3.06
C PRO A 200 8.92 -12.39 -3.60
N LEU A 201 10.08 -11.98 -3.08
CA LEU A 201 11.39 -12.53 -3.45
C LEU A 201 11.69 -13.87 -2.76
N SER A 202 11.19 -13.99 -1.53
CA SER A 202 11.38 -15.15 -0.67
C SER A 202 10.28 -15.22 0.39
N THR A 203 10.17 -16.36 1.06
CA THR A 203 9.34 -16.51 2.26
C THR A 203 10.17 -16.97 3.44
N GLY A 204 9.76 -16.59 4.64
CA GLY A 204 10.43 -16.99 5.88
C GLY A 204 11.64 -16.13 6.20
N CYS A 205 12.34 -16.46 7.28
CA CYS A 205 13.40 -15.61 7.81
C CYS A 205 14.54 -16.44 8.40
N LEU A 206 15.79 -15.99 8.19
CA LEU A 206 16.98 -16.58 8.82
C LEU A 206 17.05 -16.25 10.32
N GLY A 207 16.71 -15.01 10.68
CA GLY A 207 16.81 -14.49 12.05
C GLY A 207 16.04 -15.28 13.11
N ALA A 208 16.44 -15.08 14.37
CA ALA A 208 15.88 -15.74 15.55
C ALA A 208 15.51 -14.74 16.66
N CYS A 209 15.01 -13.56 16.29
CA CYS A 209 14.74 -12.46 17.21
C CYS A 209 13.79 -12.86 18.35
N THR A 210 14.13 -12.51 19.60
CA THR A 210 13.43 -12.98 20.82
C THR A 210 11.97 -12.56 20.94
N TYR A 211 11.51 -11.60 20.13
CA TYR A 211 10.17 -11.03 20.14
C TYR A 211 9.34 -11.33 18.87
N CYS A 212 9.96 -11.82 17.80
CA CYS A 212 9.34 -11.87 16.49
C CYS A 212 8.64 -13.22 16.23
N LYS A 213 7.46 -13.18 15.59
CA LYS A 213 6.72 -14.39 15.19
C LYS A 213 6.90 -14.81 13.73
N THR A 214 7.63 -14.03 12.93
CA THR A 214 7.81 -14.27 11.48
C THR A 214 8.32 -15.67 11.16
N ARG A 215 9.38 -16.15 11.80
CA ARG A 215 9.92 -17.51 11.59
C ARG A 215 8.97 -18.62 12.06
N HIS A 216 8.11 -18.37 13.05
CA HIS A 216 7.05 -19.31 13.44
C HIS A 216 5.93 -19.40 12.41
N ALA A 217 5.52 -18.26 11.83
CA ALA A 217 4.59 -18.19 10.72
C ALA A 217 5.21 -18.79 9.44
N ARG A 218 6.10 -18.03 8.79
CA ARG A 218 6.63 -18.24 7.43
C ARG A 218 7.77 -19.25 7.33
N GLY A 219 8.34 -19.69 8.46
CA GLY A 219 9.38 -20.72 8.49
C GLY A 219 10.79 -20.17 8.30
N LYS A 220 11.71 -21.05 7.88
CA LYS A 220 13.06 -20.67 7.43
C LYS A 220 12.96 -19.99 6.07
N LEU A 221 14.02 -19.25 5.69
CA LEU A 221 14.17 -18.70 4.34
C LEU A 221 13.96 -19.79 3.27
N GLY A 222 13.17 -19.44 2.27
CA GLY A 222 13.06 -20.12 0.97
C GLY A 222 12.88 -19.07 -0.11
N SER A 223 13.87 -18.92 -0.98
CA SER A 223 13.88 -17.94 -2.08
C SER A 223 13.28 -18.50 -3.37
N TYR A 224 12.64 -17.62 -4.15
CA TYR A 224 12.31 -17.93 -5.54
C TYR A 224 13.57 -17.81 -6.41
N THR A 225 13.62 -18.52 -7.53
CA THR A 225 14.74 -18.37 -8.47
C THR A 225 14.69 -16.99 -9.15
N PRO A 226 15.84 -16.39 -9.50
CA PRO A 226 15.87 -15.13 -10.23
C PRO A 226 15.04 -15.17 -11.52
N GLU A 227 15.03 -16.30 -12.21
CA GLU A 227 14.33 -16.52 -13.47
C GLU A 227 12.81 -16.46 -13.29
N ALA A 228 12.28 -17.03 -12.19
CA ALA A 228 10.85 -16.94 -11.86
C ALA A 228 10.43 -15.49 -11.53
N ILE A 229 11.28 -14.76 -10.78
CA ILE A 229 11.03 -13.36 -10.40
C ILE A 229 11.07 -12.44 -11.64
N VAL A 230 12.08 -12.62 -12.51
CA VAL A 230 12.22 -11.87 -13.77
C VAL A 230 11.07 -12.19 -14.73
N SER A 231 10.69 -13.46 -14.87
CA SER A 231 9.53 -13.85 -15.68
C SER A 231 8.24 -13.20 -15.17
N ARG A 232 8.02 -13.19 -13.84
CA ARG A 232 6.86 -12.51 -13.25
C ARG A 232 6.90 -11.01 -13.52
N ALA A 233 8.04 -10.36 -13.34
CA ALA A 233 8.22 -8.93 -13.64
C ALA A 233 7.86 -8.61 -15.10
N GLN A 234 8.37 -9.39 -16.07
CA GLN A 234 8.09 -9.18 -17.48
C GLN A 234 6.59 -9.34 -17.81
N THR A 235 5.93 -10.35 -17.23
CA THR A 235 4.48 -10.56 -17.39
C THR A 235 3.68 -9.35 -16.89
N VAL A 236 3.96 -8.84 -15.68
CA VAL A 236 3.16 -7.75 -15.12
C VAL A 236 3.42 -6.39 -15.79
N ILE A 237 4.62 -6.16 -16.32
CA ILE A 237 4.91 -4.99 -17.17
C ILE A 237 4.03 -5.01 -18.42
N ASN A 238 3.89 -6.18 -19.05
CA ASN A 238 3.02 -6.37 -20.22
C ASN A 238 1.53 -6.22 -19.87
N GLU A 239 1.13 -6.54 -18.63
CA GLU A 239 -0.22 -6.28 -18.08
C GLU A 239 -0.48 -4.79 -17.75
N GLY A 240 0.54 -3.92 -17.80
CA GLY A 240 0.37 -2.46 -17.59
C GLY A 240 0.79 -1.94 -16.22
N VAL A 241 1.51 -2.74 -15.42
CA VAL A 241 2.09 -2.30 -14.14
C VAL A 241 3.22 -1.29 -14.36
N THR A 242 3.18 -0.18 -13.63
CA THR A 242 4.19 0.89 -13.67
C THR A 242 5.08 0.91 -12.44
N GLU A 243 4.78 0.12 -11.42
CA GLU A 243 5.50 0.10 -10.14
C GLU A 243 5.58 -1.34 -9.60
N ILE A 244 6.79 -1.84 -9.31
CA ILE A 244 7.01 -3.20 -8.82
C ILE A 244 7.65 -3.13 -7.43
N TRP A 245 6.95 -3.64 -6.42
CA TRP A 245 7.42 -3.75 -5.05
C TRP A 245 8.04 -5.13 -4.81
N LEU A 246 9.35 -5.15 -4.59
CA LEU A 246 10.10 -6.35 -4.26
C LEU A 246 10.00 -6.59 -2.76
N SER A 247 9.24 -7.61 -2.35
CA SER A 247 8.86 -7.82 -0.96
C SER A 247 9.48 -9.08 -0.37
N SER A 248 9.81 -9.05 0.91
CA SER A 248 10.25 -10.20 1.70
C SER A 248 10.10 -9.87 3.18
N GLU A 249 10.26 -10.88 4.03
CA GLU A 249 10.56 -10.71 5.45
C GLU A 249 11.92 -10.01 5.67
N ASP A 250 12.85 -10.22 4.73
CA ASP A 250 14.15 -9.59 4.66
C ASP A 250 14.69 -9.68 3.23
N THR A 251 14.68 -8.56 2.51
CA THR A 251 15.13 -8.52 1.11
C THR A 251 16.64 -8.71 0.98
N GLY A 252 17.45 -8.27 1.95
CA GLY A 252 18.90 -8.50 1.94
C GLY A 252 19.27 -9.97 2.13
N ALA A 253 18.42 -10.75 2.81
CA ALA A 253 18.62 -12.20 2.96
C ALA A 253 18.28 -13.01 1.69
N TYR A 254 17.75 -12.38 0.64
CA TYR A 254 17.36 -13.09 -0.59
C TYR A 254 18.54 -13.82 -1.22
N GLY A 255 18.32 -15.08 -1.61
CA GLY A 255 19.24 -15.85 -2.42
C GLY A 255 20.29 -16.66 -1.64
N ILE A 256 20.50 -16.37 -0.36
CA ILE A 256 21.48 -17.06 0.50
C ILE A 256 21.27 -18.58 0.52
N ASP A 257 20.02 -19.03 0.46
CA ASP A 257 19.62 -20.44 0.44
C ASP A 257 19.75 -21.13 -0.94
N ILE A 258 19.91 -20.37 -2.02
CA ILE A 258 20.00 -20.87 -3.41
C ILE A 258 21.26 -20.43 -4.16
N GLY A 259 22.22 -19.78 -3.48
CA GLY A 259 23.51 -19.39 -4.06
C GLY A 259 23.50 -18.14 -4.95
N THR A 260 22.63 -17.17 -4.67
CA THR A 260 22.59 -15.85 -5.32
C THR A 260 22.44 -14.74 -4.28
N ASP A 261 22.50 -13.48 -4.71
CA ASP A 261 22.27 -12.31 -3.86
C ASP A 261 21.22 -11.34 -4.45
N LEU A 262 20.79 -10.37 -3.64
CA LEU A 262 19.85 -9.31 -4.03
C LEU A 262 20.41 -8.41 -5.16
N PRO A 263 21.66 -7.89 -5.13
CA PRO A 263 22.20 -7.11 -6.24
C PRO A 263 22.18 -7.81 -7.60
N THR A 264 22.43 -9.12 -7.64
CA THR A 264 22.44 -9.93 -8.86
C THR A 264 21.03 -10.10 -9.42
N LEU A 265 20.03 -10.30 -8.55
CA LEU A 265 18.62 -10.24 -8.97
C LEU A 265 18.25 -8.85 -9.50
N MET A 266 18.66 -7.78 -8.80
CA MET A 266 18.34 -6.41 -9.21
C MET A 266 18.92 -6.07 -10.58
N ARG A 267 20.16 -6.47 -10.88
CA ARG A 267 20.76 -6.33 -12.22
C ARG A 267 19.94 -7.06 -13.29
N LYS A 268 19.57 -8.33 -13.07
CA LYS A 268 18.69 -9.09 -13.98
C LYS A 268 17.32 -8.42 -14.19
N LEU A 269 16.72 -7.84 -13.14
CA LEU A 269 15.47 -7.09 -13.26
C LEU A 269 15.65 -5.81 -14.09
N LEU A 270 16.77 -5.10 -13.93
CA LEU A 270 17.09 -3.90 -14.70
C LEU A 270 17.40 -4.16 -16.19
N GLU A 271 17.58 -5.42 -16.60
CA GLU A 271 17.62 -5.80 -18.03
C GLU A 271 16.22 -5.83 -18.68
N VAL A 272 15.15 -6.09 -17.91
CA VAL A 272 13.78 -6.27 -18.43
C VAL A 272 12.80 -5.13 -18.12
N VAL A 273 13.05 -4.32 -17.07
CA VAL A 273 12.19 -3.21 -16.67
C VAL A 273 12.34 -2.03 -17.64
N PRO A 274 11.32 -1.58 -18.40
CA PRO A 274 11.47 -0.47 -19.34
C PRO A 274 11.43 0.90 -18.62
N ASP A 275 11.81 1.95 -19.34
CA ASP A 275 11.70 3.32 -18.83
C ASP A 275 10.25 3.69 -18.52
N GLY A 276 10.06 4.37 -17.39
CA GLY A 276 8.74 4.73 -16.85
C GLY A 276 8.11 3.66 -15.95
N VAL A 277 8.73 2.47 -15.81
CA VAL A 277 8.42 1.50 -14.75
C VAL A 277 9.47 1.64 -13.63
N MET A 278 9.03 1.57 -12.37
CA MET A 278 9.91 1.71 -11.19
C MET A 278 9.96 0.47 -10.32
N LEU A 279 11.18 0.07 -9.93
CA LEU A 279 11.42 -0.92 -8.88
C LEU A 279 11.49 -0.24 -7.51
N ARG A 280 10.82 -0.83 -6.52
CA ARG A 280 10.95 -0.48 -5.10
C ARG A 280 11.49 -1.65 -4.31
N VAL A 281 12.66 -1.48 -3.68
CA VAL A 281 13.23 -2.47 -2.77
C VAL A 281 12.48 -2.41 -1.43
N GLY A 282 12.10 -3.57 -0.91
CA GLY A 282 11.45 -3.72 0.38
C GLY A 282 12.38 -3.57 1.58
N MET A 283 11.91 -4.01 2.74
CA MET A 283 12.67 -3.95 3.99
C MET A 283 13.87 -4.91 3.96
N THR A 284 15.03 -4.46 4.43
CA THR A 284 16.24 -5.28 4.63
C THR A 284 16.77 -5.10 6.03
N ASN A 285 17.33 -6.14 6.66
CA ASN A 285 18.06 -5.96 7.93
C ASN A 285 19.56 -5.64 7.67
N PRO A 286 20.26 -4.99 8.63
CA PRO A 286 21.69 -4.69 8.50
C PRO A 286 22.64 -5.85 8.14
N PRO A 287 22.57 -7.06 8.74
CA PRO A 287 23.63 -8.05 8.60
C PRO A 287 23.84 -8.52 7.15
N TYR A 288 22.76 -8.63 6.37
CA TYR A 288 22.83 -9.12 4.98
C TYR A 288 23.03 -8.00 3.95
N ILE A 289 22.87 -6.72 4.34
CA ILE A 289 23.09 -5.58 3.43
C ILE A 289 24.52 -5.02 3.55
N LEU A 290 25.19 -5.24 4.69
CA LEU A 290 26.57 -4.78 4.97
C LEU A 290 27.59 -5.25 3.93
N ASP A 291 27.49 -6.51 3.50
CA ASP A 291 28.41 -7.11 2.52
C ASP A 291 28.13 -6.66 1.07
N HIS A 292 27.05 -5.90 0.86
CA HIS A 292 26.55 -5.52 -0.45
C HIS A 292 26.34 -4.00 -0.63
N LEU A 293 26.82 -3.17 0.30
CA LEU A 293 26.54 -1.72 0.33
C LEU A 293 26.88 -0.99 -0.97
N ASP A 294 28.01 -1.28 -1.60
CA ASP A 294 28.38 -0.66 -2.89
C ASP A 294 27.44 -1.05 -4.03
N ALA A 295 27.16 -2.35 -4.18
CA ALA A 295 26.29 -2.86 -5.24
C ALA A 295 24.81 -2.45 -5.03
N ILE A 296 24.38 -2.28 -3.78
CA ILE A 296 23.06 -1.76 -3.44
C ILE A 296 22.98 -0.24 -3.70
N ALA A 297 24.03 0.52 -3.38
CA ALA A 297 24.08 1.94 -3.72
C ALA A 297 24.10 2.17 -5.25
N GLU A 298 24.82 1.35 -6.02
CA GLU A 298 24.78 1.35 -7.49
C GLU A 298 23.34 1.15 -7.99
N VAL A 299 22.65 0.11 -7.49
CA VAL A 299 21.27 -0.22 -7.84
C VAL A 299 20.28 0.88 -7.44
N LEU A 300 20.41 1.50 -6.27
CA LEU A 300 19.52 2.57 -5.80
C LEU A 300 19.72 3.89 -6.57
N ASN A 301 20.93 4.14 -7.08
CA ASN A 301 21.20 5.28 -7.97
C ASN A 301 20.58 5.09 -9.37
N HIS A 302 20.42 3.86 -9.84
CA HIS A 302 19.91 3.57 -11.19
C HIS A 302 18.51 4.16 -11.42
N ASP A 303 18.29 4.87 -12.55
CA ASP A 303 17.07 5.67 -12.83
C ASP A 303 15.74 4.96 -12.57
N ARG A 304 15.61 3.68 -12.99
CA ARG A 304 14.43 2.82 -12.86
C ARG A 304 14.21 2.20 -11.45
N VAL A 305 14.95 2.62 -10.43
CA VAL A 305 14.81 2.16 -9.01
C VAL A 305 14.55 3.37 -8.11
N TYR A 306 13.64 3.29 -7.14
CA TYR A 306 13.48 4.38 -6.17
C TYR A 306 14.69 4.48 -5.21
N SER A 307 15.16 5.69 -4.92
CA SER A 307 16.15 5.96 -3.86
C SER A 307 15.49 5.91 -2.48
N PHE A 308 14.97 4.73 -2.15
CA PHE A 308 14.24 4.41 -0.92
C PHE A 308 14.75 3.08 -0.37
N LEU A 309 15.06 3.03 0.93
CA LEU A 309 15.37 1.78 1.61
C LEU A 309 14.82 1.77 3.04
N HIS A 310 14.23 0.65 3.45
CA HIS A 310 13.73 0.46 4.81
C HIS A 310 14.68 -0.47 5.57
N VAL A 311 15.45 0.10 6.51
CA VAL A 311 16.43 -0.60 7.34
C VAL A 311 16.03 -0.43 8.80
N PRO A 312 15.44 -1.45 9.46
CA PRO A 312 14.76 -1.26 10.73
C PRO A 312 15.69 -1.53 11.93
N VAL A 313 16.23 -0.48 12.55
CA VAL A 313 17.25 -0.62 13.61
C VAL A 313 16.70 -1.25 14.89
N GLN A 314 15.43 -1.04 15.22
CA GLN A 314 14.70 -1.46 16.44
C GLN A 314 15.09 -0.72 17.73
N SER A 315 16.37 -0.53 18.01
CA SER A 315 16.89 0.22 19.16
C SER A 315 18.28 0.77 18.84
N GLY A 316 18.66 1.90 19.43
CA GLY A 316 20.02 2.46 19.30
C GLY A 316 21.05 1.86 20.26
N SER A 317 20.62 0.91 21.12
CA SER A 317 21.43 0.34 22.20
C SER A 317 21.82 -1.12 21.93
N ASP A 318 23.11 -1.41 21.98
CA ASP A 318 23.65 -2.75 21.68
C ASP A 318 23.19 -3.81 22.69
N ASP A 319 23.05 -3.47 23.97
CA ASP A 319 22.51 -4.37 25.00
C ASP A 319 21.05 -4.74 24.74
N VAL A 320 20.26 -3.81 24.21
CA VAL A 320 18.87 -4.07 23.81
C VAL A 320 18.82 -4.90 22.52
N LEU A 321 19.68 -4.62 21.53
CA LEU A 321 19.78 -5.39 20.29
C LEU A 321 20.22 -6.84 20.54
N LEU A 322 21.19 -7.05 21.44
CA LEU A 322 21.64 -8.37 21.88
C LEU A 322 20.51 -9.13 22.60
N ALA A 323 19.77 -8.47 23.50
CA ALA A 323 18.62 -9.07 24.19
C ALA A 323 17.41 -9.31 23.25
N MET A 324 17.29 -8.54 22.17
CA MET A 324 16.40 -8.81 21.04
C MET A 324 16.86 -10.00 20.17
N ASN A 325 18.07 -10.53 20.39
CA ASN A 325 18.78 -11.48 19.54
C ASN A 325 18.84 -11.01 18.08
N ARG A 326 19.36 -9.79 17.89
CA ARG A 326 19.79 -9.26 16.60
C ARG A 326 21.24 -9.66 16.33
N GLU A 327 21.51 -10.02 15.08
CA GLU A 327 22.84 -10.38 14.58
C GLU A 327 23.61 -9.14 14.07
N TYR A 328 23.38 -7.98 14.71
CA TYR A 328 24.02 -6.70 14.39
C TYR A 328 23.94 -5.73 15.58
N THR A 329 24.87 -4.78 15.58
CA THR A 329 24.99 -3.65 16.50
C THR A 329 24.41 -2.36 15.91
N ALA A 330 24.15 -1.39 16.77
CA ALA A 330 23.85 -0.02 16.38
C ALA A 330 25.05 0.65 15.69
N GLY A 331 26.29 0.19 15.94
CA GLY A 331 27.49 0.58 15.18
C GLY A 331 27.43 0.14 13.72
N GLU A 332 27.07 -1.12 13.47
CA GLU A 332 26.88 -1.66 12.12
C GLU A 332 25.70 -1.02 11.40
N PHE A 333 24.58 -0.77 12.08
CA PHE A 333 23.50 0.04 11.52
C PHE A 333 23.98 1.44 11.12
N ARG A 334 24.76 2.12 11.98
CA ARG A 334 25.33 3.44 11.68
C ARG A 334 26.20 3.37 10.41
N ARG A 335 26.99 2.31 10.23
CA ARG A 335 27.78 2.09 9.00
C ARG A 335 26.89 1.94 7.77
N VAL A 336 25.83 1.12 7.81
CA VAL A 336 24.86 0.98 6.69
C VAL A 336 24.27 2.34 6.33
N ALA A 337 23.81 3.10 7.34
CA ALA A 337 23.19 4.40 7.12
C ALA A 337 24.17 5.45 6.58
N ASP A 338 25.36 5.58 7.21
CA ASP A 338 26.38 6.55 6.82
C ASP A 338 26.93 6.27 5.40
N GLU A 339 27.17 5.00 5.03
CA GLU A 339 27.64 4.65 3.69
C GLU A 339 26.56 4.87 2.61
N LEU A 340 25.31 4.47 2.85
CA LEU A 340 24.25 4.62 1.85
C LEU A 340 23.86 6.10 1.65
N LEU A 341 23.75 6.89 2.72
CA LEU A 341 23.49 8.33 2.64
C LEU A 341 24.61 9.11 1.93
N ALA A 342 25.85 8.60 1.97
CA ALA A 342 26.97 9.19 1.25
C ALA A 342 27.02 8.78 -0.24
N LYS A 343 26.58 7.56 -0.59
CA LYS A 343 26.72 6.97 -1.93
C LYS A 343 25.49 7.15 -2.83
N VAL A 344 24.29 7.31 -2.28
CA VAL A 344 23.06 7.58 -3.07
C VAL A 344 22.43 8.91 -2.63
N PRO A 345 22.49 9.95 -3.49
CA PRO A 345 21.91 11.27 -3.20
C PRO A 345 20.41 11.18 -2.95
N ASP A 346 19.93 12.00 -2.01
CA ASP A 346 18.50 12.09 -1.69
C ASP A 346 17.88 10.71 -1.36
N LEU A 347 18.57 9.90 -0.57
CA LEU A 347 18.08 8.60 -0.11
C LEU A 347 17.06 8.77 1.03
N THR A 348 15.83 8.32 0.79
CA THR A 348 14.83 8.13 1.84
C THR A 348 15.14 6.85 2.62
N LEU A 349 15.87 7.01 3.73
CA LEU A 349 16.08 5.95 4.72
C LEU A 349 14.90 5.89 5.70
N ALA A 350 14.17 4.77 5.68
CA ALA A 350 13.09 4.46 6.61
C ALA A 350 13.56 3.48 7.71
N THR A 351 13.01 3.58 8.93
CA THR A 351 13.36 2.66 10.03
C THR A 351 12.19 2.33 10.96
N ASP A 352 12.37 1.31 11.80
CA ASP A 352 11.44 0.92 12.87
C ASP A 352 12.13 0.99 14.24
N ILE A 353 11.41 1.44 15.26
CA ILE A 353 11.87 1.46 16.66
C ILE A 353 10.84 0.74 17.56
N ILE A 354 11.31 -0.07 18.51
CA ILE A 354 10.48 -0.73 19.53
C ILE A 354 10.84 -0.15 20.91
N CYS A 355 10.05 0.82 21.37
CA CYS A 355 10.15 1.35 22.73
C CYS A 355 9.66 0.32 23.76
N GLY A 356 10.35 0.22 24.89
CA GLY A 356 9.90 -0.54 26.07
C GLY A 356 10.21 -2.03 26.01
N PHE A 357 11.22 -2.45 25.22
CA PHE A 357 11.71 -3.82 25.24
C PHE A 357 12.13 -4.22 26.68
N PRO A 358 11.97 -5.49 27.12
CA PRO A 358 12.12 -5.88 28.52
C PRO A 358 13.44 -5.48 29.22
N THR A 359 14.54 -5.33 28.48
CA THR A 359 15.86 -4.91 29.00
C THR A 359 16.19 -3.42 28.81
N GLU A 360 15.25 -2.61 28.31
CA GLU A 360 15.47 -1.19 27.99
C GLU A 360 15.51 -0.33 29.27
N THR A 361 16.70 0.16 29.65
CA THR A 361 16.90 1.15 30.72
C THR A 361 16.64 2.58 30.21
N GLU A 362 16.85 3.62 31.03
CA GLU A 362 16.72 5.00 30.55
C GLU A 362 17.89 5.37 29.62
N GLU A 363 19.09 4.92 29.95
CA GLU A 363 20.32 5.07 29.17
C GLU A 363 20.19 4.43 27.78
N HIS A 364 19.70 3.19 27.69
CA HIS A 364 19.44 2.51 26.41
C HIS A 364 18.39 3.23 25.54
N PHE A 365 17.45 3.94 26.17
CA PHE A 365 16.47 4.75 25.46
C PHE A 365 17.07 6.08 24.98
N ASP A 366 17.95 6.69 25.76
CA ASP A 366 18.65 7.92 25.37
C ASP A 366 19.63 7.67 24.20
N GLU A 367 20.35 6.54 24.18
CA GLU A 367 21.12 6.06 23.01
C GLU A 367 20.24 5.93 21.73
N THR A 368 18.99 5.51 21.91
CA THR A 368 18.01 5.42 20.82
C THR A 368 17.55 6.82 20.36
N MET A 369 17.38 7.76 21.29
CA MET A 369 17.06 9.16 20.97
C MET A 369 18.21 9.86 20.23
N GLU A 370 19.46 9.63 20.62
CA GLU A 370 20.66 10.15 19.95
C GLU A 370 20.78 9.65 18.51
N LEU A 371 20.59 8.35 18.28
CA LEU A 371 20.61 7.77 16.93
C LEU A 371 19.56 8.41 16.04
N VAL A 372 18.33 8.57 16.54
CA VAL A 372 17.22 9.19 15.79
C VAL A 372 17.47 10.68 15.56
N ALA A 373 18.08 11.39 16.51
CA ALA A 373 18.48 12.78 16.36
C ALA A 373 19.60 12.97 15.32
N LYS A 374 20.57 12.06 15.24
CA LYS A 374 21.65 12.06 14.21
C LYS A 374 21.06 11.93 12.80
N TYR A 375 20.25 10.90 12.57
CA TYR A 375 19.83 10.53 11.21
C TYR A 375 18.61 11.27 10.68
N ARG A 376 17.79 11.86 11.56
CA ARG A 376 16.58 12.63 11.20
C ARG A 376 15.69 11.93 10.16
N PHE A 377 15.45 10.62 10.37
CA PHE A 377 14.80 9.73 9.41
C PHE A 377 13.55 10.34 8.77
N HIS A 378 13.42 10.19 7.45
CA HIS A 378 12.27 10.61 6.67
C HIS A 378 10.99 9.88 7.10
N ILE A 379 11.11 8.58 7.38
CA ILE A 379 10.00 7.70 7.79
C ILE A 379 10.47 6.86 8.99
N MET A 380 9.72 6.89 10.08
CA MET A 380 10.04 6.11 11.28
C MET A 380 8.79 5.50 11.91
N ASN A 381 8.72 4.16 11.96
CA ASN A 381 7.65 3.44 12.62
C ASN A 381 7.96 3.25 14.11
N ILE A 382 7.32 4.05 14.98
CA ILE A 382 7.46 3.91 16.43
C ILE A 382 6.44 2.89 16.95
N SER A 383 6.93 1.78 17.49
CA SER A 383 6.12 0.73 18.11
C SER A 383 6.40 0.62 19.61
N GLN A 384 5.42 0.19 20.39
CA GLN A 384 5.64 -0.25 21.77
C GLN A 384 5.90 -1.76 21.79
N PHE A 385 6.68 -2.26 22.75
CA PHE A 385 6.88 -3.69 22.92
C PHE A 385 5.61 -4.38 23.44
N TYR A 386 5.12 -5.38 22.68
CA TYR A 386 4.03 -6.27 23.08
C TYR A 386 4.55 -7.71 23.23
N PRO A 387 4.38 -8.36 24.40
CA PRO A 387 4.84 -9.72 24.62
C PRO A 387 3.97 -10.71 23.83
N ARG A 388 4.56 -11.40 22.84
CA ARG A 388 3.85 -12.35 21.98
C ARG A 388 3.90 -13.78 22.56
N PRO A 389 2.78 -14.47 22.83
CA PRO A 389 2.77 -15.82 23.39
C PRO A 389 3.70 -16.79 22.64
N GLY A 390 4.50 -17.57 23.36
CA GLY A 390 5.48 -18.50 22.79
C GLY A 390 6.85 -17.90 22.42
N THR A 391 7.01 -16.58 22.38
CA THR A 391 8.32 -15.94 22.13
C THR A 391 9.18 -15.86 23.42
N PRO A 392 10.52 -15.92 23.34
CA PRO A 392 11.39 -15.75 24.51
C PRO A 392 11.15 -14.45 25.28
N ALA A 393 11.01 -13.31 24.58
CA ALA A 393 10.80 -12.00 25.19
C ALA A 393 9.47 -11.89 25.96
N ALA A 394 8.46 -12.70 25.64
CA ALA A 394 7.21 -12.73 26.39
C ALA A 394 7.34 -13.32 27.80
N LYS A 395 8.44 -14.02 28.11
CA LYS A 395 8.76 -14.53 29.46
C LYS A 395 9.59 -13.55 30.30
N MET A 396 10.10 -12.48 29.69
CA MET A 396 10.96 -11.50 30.38
C MET A 396 10.13 -10.52 31.23
N LYS A 397 10.76 -9.95 32.28
CA LYS A 397 10.13 -8.94 33.13
C LYS A 397 9.89 -7.67 32.32
N ARG A 398 8.63 -7.24 32.21
CA ARG A 398 8.25 -6.07 31.40
C ARG A 398 8.66 -4.75 32.05
N VAL A 399 9.09 -3.80 31.22
CA VAL A 399 9.15 -2.38 31.59
C VAL A 399 7.73 -1.87 31.94
N PRO A 400 7.53 -1.05 32.99
CA PRO A 400 6.21 -0.56 33.37
C PRO A 400 5.52 0.21 32.22
N THR A 401 4.25 -0.08 31.95
CA THR A 401 3.48 0.49 30.84
C THR A 401 3.54 2.03 30.77
N GLN A 402 3.58 2.71 31.91
CA GLN A 402 3.68 4.18 31.96
C GLN A 402 5.04 4.69 31.44
N VAL A 403 6.13 3.98 31.72
CA VAL A 403 7.47 4.29 31.20
C VAL A 403 7.50 4.07 29.69
N VAL A 404 6.98 2.93 29.20
CA VAL A 404 6.90 2.63 27.76
C VAL A 404 6.10 3.71 27.01
N LYS A 405 4.93 4.10 27.55
CA LYS A 405 4.12 5.21 27.01
C LYS A 405 4.82 6.56 27.08
N ASN A 406 5.70 6.79 28.06
CA ASN A 406 6.48 8.03 28.15
C ASN A 406 7.59 8.07 27.09
N ARG A 407 8.35 6.97 26.97
CA ARG A 407 9.40 6.78 25.95
C ARG A 407 8.86 6.93 24.53
N SER A 408 7.77 6.25 24.20
CA SER A 408 7.17 6.40 22.86
C SER A 408 6.72 7.83 22.59
N ARG A 409 6.14 8.54 23.57
CA ARG A 409 5.76 9.97 23.42
C ARG A 409 6.98 10.91 23.30
N LYS A 410 8.05 10.69 24.06
CA LYS A 410 9.33 11.44 23.91
C LYS A 410 9.84 11.29 22.47
N LEU A 411 9.88 10.05 21.95
CA LEU A 411 10.39 9.75 20.62
C LEU A 411 9.49 10.29 19.49
N THR A 412 8.16 10.16 19.62
CA THR A 412 7.20 10.74 18.68
C THR A 412 7.36 12.26 18.61
N LYS A 413 7.52 12.94 19.76
CA LYS A 413 7.74 14.38 19.82
C LYS A 413 9.05 14.81 19.18
N LEU A 414 10.12 14.02 19.29
CA LEU A 414 11.37 14.27 18.55
C LEU A 414 11.13 14.15 17.04
N PHE A 415 10.50 13.06 16.59
CA PHE A 415 10.18 12.82 15.19
C PHE A 415 9.21 13.86 14.59
N GLU A 416 8.40 14.52 15.43
CA GLU A 416 7.55 15.66 15.05
C GLU A 416 8.33 16.93 14.72
N THR A 417 9.59 17.05 15.15
CA THR A 417 10.49 18.19 14.80
C THR A 417 11.24 18.00 13.47
N PHE A 418 10.94 16.93 12.73
CA PHE A 418 11.65 16.62 11.49
C PHE A 418 10.85 17.16 10.30
N GLU A 419 11.52 18.01 9.51
CA GLU A 419 11.00 18.63 8.29
C GLU A 419 11.80 18.12 7.09
N PRO A 420 11.65 16.85 6.68
CA PRO A 420 12.53 16.24 5.68
C PRO A 420 12.45 16.92 4.30
N TYR A 421 11.27 17.38 3.89
CA TYR A 421 10.99 17.75 2.51
C TYR A 421 11.05 19.26 2.20
N THR A 422 11.37 20.11 3.18
CA THR A 422 11.39 21.58 3.00
C THR A 422 12.39 22.03 1.93
N HIS A 423 13.49 21.29 1.77
CA HIS A 423 14.50 21.54 0.76
C HIS A 423 14.02 21.31 -0.70
N HIS A 424 12.90 20.60 -0.91
CA HIS A 424 12.31 20.44 -2.24
C HIS A 424 11.46 21.66 -2.68
N VAL A 425 11.06 22.56 -1.77
CA VAL A 425 10.13 23.66 -2.09
C VAL A 425 10.72 24.60 -3.14
N GLY A 426 9.95 24.90 -4.19
CA GLY A 426 10.39 25.70 -5.33
C GLY A 426 11.23 24.96 -6.37
N THR A 427 11.67 23.72 -6.10
CA THR A 427 12.37 22.88 -7.08
C THR A 427 11.40 22.25 -8.08
N THR A 428 11.94 21.79 -9.22
CA THR A 428 11.22 20.90 -10.15
C THR A 428 11.65 19.47 -9.88
N GLN A 429 10.69 18.57 -9.73
CA GLN A 429 10.90 17.16 -9.42
C GLN A 429 10.26 16.27 -10.49
N LYS A 430 10.89 15.14 -10.82
CA LYS A 430 10.28 14.09 -11.64
C LYS A 430 9.50 13.14 -10.73
N VAL A 431 8.26 12.85 -11.09
CA VAL A 431 7.36 11.97 -10.33
C VAL A 431 6.74 10.88 -11.21
N TRP A 432 6.39 9.78 -10.58
CA TRP A 432 5.65 8.66 -11.15
C TRP A 432 4.25 8.62 -10.55
N VAL A 433 3.24 8.54 -11.41
CA VAL A 433 1.84 8.62 -11.01
C VAL A 433 1.20 7.24 -11.17
N ASN A 434 0.75 6.65 -10.06
CA ASN A 434 -0.01 5.39 -10.07
C ASN A 434 -1.52 5.72 -9.89
N THR A 435 -2.34 4.77 -9.40
CA THR A 435 -3.77 5.02 -9.15
C THR A 435 -4.10 5.52 -7.74
N GLU A 436 -3.12 5.88 -6.91
CA GLU A 436 -3.33 6.32 -5.52
C GLU A 436 -3.98 7.72 -5.48
N VAL A 437 -4.92 7.88 -4.55
CA VAL A 437 -5.80 9.05 -4.45
C VAL A 437 -5.84 9.48 -2.99
N SER A 438 -5.92 10.77 -2.69
CA SER A 438 -6.10 11.21 -1.30
C SER A 438 -7.43 10.73 -0.72
N ASP A 439 -7.53 10.58 0.61
CA ASP A 439 -8.77 10.14 1.28
C ASP A 439 -9.96 11.05 0.97
N ASP A 440 -9.70 12.36 0.84
CA ASP A 440 -10.70 13.36 0.45
C ASP A 440 -10.99 13.40 -1.06
N LYS A 441 -10.32 12.56 -1.84
CA LYS A 441 -10.39 12.36 -3.30
C LYS A 441 -10.07 13.60 -4.15
N LYS A 442 -9.51 14.67 -3.55
CA LYS A 442 -9.18 15.92 -4.26
C LYS A 442 -7.81 15.92 -4.93
N TYR A 443 -6.95 14.95 -4.61
CA TYR A 443 -5.59 14.88 -5.12
C TYR A 443 -5.30 13.53 -5.79
N THR A 444 -4.54 13.59 -6.88
CA THR A 444 -3.80 12.43 -7.41
C THR A 444 -2.50 12.32 -6.64
N VAL A 445 -2.14 11.13 -6.15
CA VAL A 445 -0.89 10.90 -5.44
C VAL A 445 0.16 10.40 -6.43
N ALA A 446 1.32 11.06 -6.44
CA ALA A 446 2.50 10.65 -7.18
C ALA A 446 3.68 10.44 -6.23
N HIS A 447 4.74 9.77 -6.69
CA HIS A 447 5.97 9.57 -5.92
C HIS A 447 7.18 10.12 -6.67
N THR A 448 8.05 10.86 -5.98
CA THR A 448 9.37 11.28 -6.48
C THR A 448 10.35 10.10 -6.56
N LYS A 449 11.57 10.36 -7.08
CA LYS A 449 12.69 9.41 -7.07
C LYS A 449 13.02 8.87 -5.67
N ASN A 450 13.00 9.73 -4.64
CA ASN A 450 13.18 9.36 -3.23
C ASN A 450 11.90 8.78 -2.56
N TYR A 451 10.87 8.45 -3.34
CA TYR A 451 9.59 7.91 -2.86
C TYR A 451 8.79 8.83 -1.91
N THR A 452 9.03 10.14 -1.96
CA THR A 452 8.21 11.14 -1.25
C THR A 452 6.84 11.26 -1.93
N LYS A 453 5.77 11.19 -1.15
CA LYS A 453 4.39 11.43 -1.61
C LYS A 453 4.26 12.87 -2.12
N VAL A 454 3.76 13.03 -3.34
CA VAL A 454 3.42 14.32 -3.96
C VAL A 454 1.92 14.38 -4.20
N LEU A 455 1.25 15.37 -3.60
CA LEU A 455 -0.15 15.65 -3.86
C LEU A 455 -0.26 16.62 -5.03
N LEU A 456 -0.89 16.16 -6.12
CA LEU A 456 -1.21 16.94 -7.31
C LEU A 456 -2.73 17.14 -7.37
N PRO A 457 -3.24 18.27 -7.89
CA PRO A 457 -4.68 18.44 -8.15
C PRO A 457 -5.23 17.25 -8.95
N ARG A 458 -6.44 16.78 -8.62
CA ARG A 458 -7.03 15.59 -9.24
C ARG A 458 -7.04 15.69 -10.78
N ASP A 459 -6.29 14.81 -11.42
CA ASP A 459 -6.31 14.57 -12.88
C ASP A 459 -6.01 13.10 -13.15
N ASP A 460 -7.05 12.34 -13.49
CA ASP A 460 -6.99 10.93 -13.86
C ASP A 460 -6.19 10.69 -15.14
N SER A 461 -6.00 11.71 -16.00
CA SER A 461 -5.22 11.57 -17.23
C SER A 461 -3.70 11.51 -16.97
N LEU A 462 -3.25 11.78 -15.74
CA LEU A 462 -1.87 11.54 -15.27
C LEU A 462 -1.58 10.08 -14.91
N ILE A 463 -2.61 9.26 -14.63
CA ILE A 463 -2.45 7.89 -14.10
C ILE A 463 -1.58 7.04 -15.05
N GLY A 464 -0.55 6.39 -14.53
CA GLY A 464 0.42 5.59 -15.29
C GLY A 464 1.46 6.39 -16.07
N CYS A 465 1.47 7.72 -15.96
CA CYS A 465 2.46 8.59 -16.61
C CYS A 465 3.59 8.97 -15.64
N THR A 466 4.70 9.44 -16.21
CA THR A 466 5.67 10.26 -15.47
C THR A 466 5.35 11.74 -15.69
N ALA A 467 5.64 12.58 -14.71
CA ALA A 467 5.40 14.02 -14.79
C ALA A 467 6.57 14.82 -14.21
N GLU A 468 6.79 16.02 -14.73
CA GLU A 468 7.62 17.04 -14.07
C GLU A 468 6.69 17.97 -13.29
N VAL A 469 6.99 18.17 -12.02
CA VAL A 469 6.15 18.95 -11.11
C VAL A 469 6.98 20.03 -10.41
N ARG A 470 6.44 21.24 -10.30
CA ARG A 470 7.02 22.28 -9.45
C ARG A 470 6.46 22.14 -8.06
N VAL A 471 7.33 21.96 -7.07
CA VAL A 471 6.94 21.79 -5.67
C VAL A 471 6.54 23.14 -5.08
N LEU A 472 5.34 23.20 -4.51
CA LEU A 472 4.73 24.43 -3.99
C LEU A 472 4.87 24.55 -2.47
N THR A 473 4.55 23.48 -1.74
CA THR A 473 4.69 23.43 -0.28
C THR A 473 5.23 22.06 0.15
N ALA A 474 5.88 22.04 1.32
CA ALA A 474 6.23 20.80 2.01
C ALA A 474 5.42 20.70 3.30
N ALA A 475 4.78 19.55 3.50
CA ALA A 475 4.30 19.10 4.80
C ALA A 475 5.25 18.03 5.35
N ARG A 476 4.95 17.48 6.52
CA ARG A 476 5.79 16.46 7.17
C ARG A 476 5.83 15.12 6.43
N PHE A 477 4.72 14.73 5.78
CA PHE A 477 4.54 13.40 5.20
C PHE A 477 4.35 13.40 3.67
N HIS A 478 4.21 14.58 3.08
CA HIS A 478 4.03 14.77 1.64
C HIS A 478 4.49 16.17 1.25
N ILE A 479 4.69 16.38 -0.04
CA ILE A 479 4.81 17.70 -0.67
C ILE A 479 3.60 17.95 -1.57
N THR A 480 3.29 19.21 -1.87
CA THR A 480 2.28 19.56 -2.87
C THR A 480 2.97 20.13 -4.12
N GLY A 481 2.39 19.92 -5.29
CA GLY A 481 2.97 20.40 -6.54
C GLY A 481 1.94 20.71 -7.63
N GLU A 482 2.39 21.42 -8.65
CA GLU A 482 1.66 21.60 -9.91
C GLU A 482 2.43 20.96 -11.06
N VAL A 483 1.70 20.36 -12.01
CA VAL A 483 2.27 19.67 -13.18
C VAL A 483 2.74 20.69 -14.20
N ILE A 484 4.01 20.62 -14.59
CA ILE A 484 4.61 21.40 -15.68
C ILE A 484 4.46 20.64 -17.01
N SER A 485 4.83 19.36 -16.99
CA SER A 485 4.87 18.49 -18.17
C SER A 485 4.54 17.04 -17.78
N ARG A 486 4.15 16.22 -18.77
CA ARG A 486 3.93 14.78 -18.56
C ARG A 486 4.30 13.95 -19.77
N SER A 487 4.73 12.72 -19.53
CA SER A 487 4.89 11.69 -20.55
C SER A 487 3.54 11.09 -20.96
N GLN A 488 3.55 10.23 -21.98
CA GLN A 488 2.52 9.20 -22.12
C GLN A 488 2.76 8.06 -21.11
N PRO A 489 1.78 7.16 -20.89
CA PRO A 489 2.01 5.90 -20.19
C PRO A 489 3.08 5.07 -20.89
N CYS A 490 3.89 4.35 -20.11
CA CYS A 490 5.03 3.58 -20.63
C CYS A 490 4.63 2.35 -21.46
N THR A 491 3.42 1.81 -21.28
CA THR A 491 2.88 0.69 -22.06
C THR A 491 1.45 0.94 -22.53
N VAL A 492 1.05 0.24 -23.60
CA VAL A 492 -0.33 0.27 -24.12
C VAL A 492 -1.33 -0.23 -23.07
N ALA A 493 -0.94 -1.25 -22.29
CA ALA A 493 -1.75 -1.77 -21.20
C ALA A 493 -1.93 -0.75 -20.05
N ALA A 494 -0.88 -0.01 -19.67
CA ALA A 494 -1.00 1.09 -18.69
C ALA A 494 -1.94 2.20 -19.20
N ALA A 495 -1.89 2.51 -20.51
CA ALA A 495 -2.82 3.46 -21.12
C ALA A 495 -4.28 2.94 -21.13
N ALA A 496 -4.49 1.64 -21.32
CA ALA A 496 -5.80 1.01 -21.25
C ALA A 496 -6.37 1.00 -19.81
N ILE A 497 -5.54 0.69 -18.79
CA ILE A 497 -5.92 0.79 -17.37
C ILE A 497 -6.34 2.22 -17.02
N ARG A 498 -5.58 3.23 -17.46
CA ARG A 498 -5.93 4.65 -17.28
C ARG A 498 -7.32 4.96 -17.87
N GLU A 499 -7.58 4.56 -19.10
CA GLU A 499 -8.85 4.84 -19.77
C GLU A 499 -10.02 4.06 -19.17
N GLN A 500 -9.79 2.84 -18.70
CA GLN A 500 -10.77 2.06 -17.93
C GLN A 500 -11.12 2.77 -16.62
N ILE A 501 -10.14 3.26 -15.85
CA ILE A 501 -10.40 4.01 -14.61
C ILE A 501 -11.18 5.30 -14.90
N ARG A 502 -10.78 6.04 -15.94
CA ARG A 502 -11.43 7.29 -16.37
C ARG A 502 -12.90 7.09 -16.75
N THR A 503 -13.21 5.99 -17.46
CA THR A 503 -14.58 5.67 -17.90
C THR A 503 -15.41 4.96 -16.83
N GLU A 504 -14.82 4.10 -15.98
CA GLU A 504 -15.52 3.50 -14.83
C GLU A 504 -15.87 4.52 -13.74
N GLY A 505 -15.14 5.65 -13.65
CA GLY A 505 -15.54 6.79 -12.83
C GLY A 505 -16.86 7.45 -13.27
N GLU A 506 -17.29 7.23 -14.51
CA GLU A 506 -18.52 7.76 -15.11
C GLU A 506 -19.65 6.71 -15.20
N LEU A 507 -19.38 5.43 -14.92
CA LEU A 507 -20.30 4.30 -15.17
C LEU A 507 -20.89 3.70 -13.89
N SER A 508 -22.18 3.36 -13.92
CA SER A 508 -22.89 2.82 -12.76
C SER A 508 -22.51 1.35 -12.49
N ALA A 509 -22.76 0.88 -11.26
CA ALA A 509 -22.48 -0.50 -10.86
C ALA A 509 -23.26 -1.56 -11.68
N ALA A 510 -24.38 -1.18 -12.31
CA ALA A 510 -25.12 -2.06 -13.23
C ALA A 510 -24.39 -2.26 -14.57
N ASP A 511 -23.67 -1.23 -15.04
CA ASP A 511 -22.96 -1.26 -16.31
C ASP A 511 -21.66 -2.06 -16.22
N ARG A 512 -21.00 -2.04 -15.06
CA ARG A 512 -19.84 -2.92 -14.74
C ARG A 512 -20.12 -4.40 -14.97
N ALA A 513 -21.29 -4.89 -14.56
CA ALA A 513 -21.68 -6.29 -14.77
C ALA A 513 -21.94 -6.62 -16.26
N LYS A 514 -22.32 -5.61 -17.05
CA LYS A 514 -22.69 -5.74 -18.48
C LYS A 514 -21.48 -5.61 -19.41
N ALA A 515 -20.46 -4.86 -19.00
CA ALA A 515 -19.18 -4.78 -19.72
C ALA A 515 -18.39 -6.11 -19.63
N LEU A 516 -18.33 -6.72 -18.44
CA LEU A 516 -17.62 -7.98 -18.20
C LEU A 516 -18.18 -9.17 -18.99
N SER A 517 -19.49 -9.22 -19.24
CA SER A 517 -20.09 -10.25 -20.10
C SER A 517 -19.84 -10.00 -21.59
N LYS A 518 -19.79 -8.74 -22.02
CA LYS A 518 -19.55 -8.37 -23.42
C LYS A 518 -18.10 -8.62 -23.85
N ALA A 519 -17.13 -8.42 -22.96
CA ALA A 519 -15.73 -8.72 -23.22
C ALA A 519 -15.47 -10.23 -23.44
N LYS A 520 -16.20 -11.12 -22.75
CA LYS A 520 -16.12 -12.58 -22.97
C LYS A 520 -16.81 -13.07 -24.24
N ALA A 521 -17.76 -12.31 -24.79
CA ALA A 521 -18.53 -12.69 -25.98
C ALA A 521 -17.91 -12.24 -27.32
N GLY A 522 -16.91 -11.35 -27.30
CA GLY A 522 -16.31 -10.76 -28.51
C GLY A 522 -15.17 -11.55 -29.13
N GLY A 523 -14.81 -12.72 -28.58
CA GLY A 523 -13.57 -13.43 -28.89
C GLY A 523 -13.75 -14.87 -29.33
N HIS A 524 -14.66 -15.18 -30.26
CA HIS A 524 -14.68 -16.44 -31.05
C HIS A 524 -15.61 -16.30 -32.27
N SER A 525 -15.07 -15.91 -33.43
CA SER A 525 -15.67 -16.16 -34.76
C SER A 525 -14.79 -15.69 -35.93
N HIS A 526 -13.77 -16.48 -36.27
CA HIS A 526 -13.31 -16.60 -37.66
C HIS A 526 -13.10 -18.07 -37.97
N GLY A 527 -14.10 -18.66 -38.64
CA GLY A 527 -13.94 -19.96 -39.29
C GLY A 527 -13.22 -19.77 -40.62
N HIS A 528 -12.35 -20.72 -40.95
CA HIS A 528 -11.99 -21.01 -42.32
C HIS A 528 -12.10 -22.52 -42.49
N ASP A 529 -13.02 -22.93 -43.36
CA ASP A 529 -13.22 -24.32 -43.72
C ASP A 529 -12.00 -24.83 -44.50
N HIS A 530 -11.63 -26.08 -44.25
CA HIS A 530 -10.83 -26.84 -45.19
C HIS A 530 -11.29 -28.30 -45.18
N GLU A 531 -11.97 -28.67 -46.26
CA GLU A 531 -12.10 -30.06 -46.66
C GLU A 531 -10.70 -30.59 -46.97
N GLY A 532 -10.46 -31.86 -46.61
CA GLY A 532 -9.31 -32.61 -47.07
C GLY A 532 -9.76 -33.59 -48.15
N ASP A 533 -8.93 -33.75 -49.18
CA ASP A 533 -8.87 -34.96 -49.98
C ASP A 533 -7.45 -35.14 -50.53
N GLU A 534 -7.19 -36.35 -51.01
CA GLU A 534 -5.87 -36.93 -51.26
C GLU A 534 -5.16 -36.30 -52.48
N ASP A 535 -3.81 -36.24 -52.51
CA ASP A 535 -2.98 -37.23 -53.23
C ASP A 535 -1.50 -36.81 -53.54
N HIS A 536 -0.66 -37.83 -53.74
CA HIS A 536 0.57 -37.88 -54.57
C HIS A 536 1.89 -37.13 -54.21
N HIS A 537 2.89 -37.97 -53.85
CA HIS A 537 4.26 -38.08 -54.41
C HIS A 537 5.13 -36.84 -54.75
N GLY A 538 6.38 -36.86 -54.28
CA GLY A 538 7.52 -36.45 -55.12
C GLY A 538 8.76 -35.85 -54.45
N GLU A 539 9.89 -36.52 -54.66
CA GLU A 539 11.30 -36.08 -54.67
C GLU A 539 11.57 -34.58 -54.95
N GLY A 540 12.69 -33.94 -54.54
CA GLY A 540 13.90 -34.41 -53.86
C GLY A 540 15.09 -33.43 -54.11
N GLY A 541 16.16 -33.54 -53.31
CA GLY A 541 17.45 -32.84 -53.50
C GLY A 541 17.46 -31.31 -53.33
N CYS A 542 18.59 -30.60 -53.22
CA CYS A 542 19.95 -30.84 -52.74
C CYS A 542 20.77 -29.58 -53.12
N CYS A 543 21.64 -29.09 -52.23
CA CYS A 543 22.66 -28.05 -52.49
C CYS A 543 22.12 -26.64 -52.87
N GLY A 544 22.78 -25.53 -52.55
CA GLY A 544 24.07 -25.28 -51.89
C GLY A 544 24.75 -24.08 -52.57
N GLY A 545 25.47 -23.22 -51.84
CA GLY A 545 26.23 -22.13 -52.49
C GLY A 545 26.35 -20.83 -51.70
N SER A 546 27.51 -20.64 -51.10
CA SER A 546 28.11 -19.38 -50.66
C SER A 546 28.02 -18.22 -51.65
N GLY A 547 27.92 -16.97 -51.14
CA GLY A 547 28.18 -15.75 -51.90
C GLY A 547 28.46 -14.56 -50.98
N SER A 548 29.68 -14.04 -50.99
CA SER A 548 30.13 -12.89 -50.18
C SER A 548 30.42 -11.67 -51.08
N CYS A 549 30.59 -10.52 -50.42
CA CYS A 549 31.42 -9.36 -50.80
C CYS A 549 30.77 -8.04 -51.27
N CYS A 550 31.35 -6.97 -50.70
CA CYS A 550 31.47 -5.58 -51.16
C CYS A 550 30.24 -4.65 -51.10
N SER A 551 30.30 -3.34 -50.81
CA SER A 551 31.26 -2.37 -50.19
C SER A 551 31.16 -1.03 -50.94
N SER A 552 31.44 0.10 -50.25
CA SER A 552 31.47 1.50 -50.74
C SER A 552 30.11 2.09 -51.19
N GLY A 553 29.82 3.40 -51.06
CA GLY A 553 30.59 4.53 -50.49
C GLY A 553 30.45 5.80 -51.36
N GLY A 554 30.18 6.99 -50.78
CA GLY A 554 30.20 8.26 -51.53
C GLY A 554 29.34 9.39 -50.95
N ASP A 555 29.94 10.57 -50.78
CA ASP A 555 29.37 11.80 -50.19
C ASP A 555 28.61 12.71 -51.20
N GLY A 556 27.87 13.72 -50.68
CA GLY A 556 27.86 15.04 -51.36
C GLY A 556 26.64 15.98 -51.27
N LYS A 557 26.78 17.03 -50.45
CA LYS A 557 26.31 18.43 -50.63
C LYS A 557 24.81 18.82 -50.60
N ASP A 558 24.47 19.56 -49.55
CA ASP A 558 24.09 21.01 -49.55
C ASP A 558 23.23 21.61 -50.68
N CYS A 559 22.10 22.22 -50.31
CA CYS A 559 21.57 23.46 -50.91
C CYS A 559 20.46 24.08 -50.04
N GLY A 560 20.57 25.37 -49.67
CA GLY A 560 19.58 26.09 -48.85
C GLY A 560 18.70 27.07 -49.63
N GLY A 561 17.60 27.52 -49.03
CA GLY A 561 16.72 28.55 -49.60
C GLY A 561 15.78 29.21 -48.58
N LYS A 562 15.85 30.54 -48.44
CA LYS A 562 14.91 31.38 -47.65
C LYS A 562 13.97 32.13 -48.60
N CYS A 563 12.73 32.41 -48.18
CA CYS A 563 12.01 33.59 -48.70
C CYS A 563 11.07 34.25 -47.67
N SER A 564 11.06 35.59 -47.71
CA SER A 564 10.32 36.54 -46.87
C SER A 564 9.25 37.27 -47.72
N THR A 565 8.27 38.04 -47.23
CA THR A 565 7.59 38.24 -45.92
C THR A 565 6.31 39.06 -46.23
N LYS A 566 5.33 39.17 -45.30
CA LYS A 566 4.47 40.39 -45.25
C LYS A 566 3.80 40.65 -43.90
N LYS A 567 3.93 41.90 -43.43
CA LYS A 567 3.21 42.48 -42.28
C LYS A 567 1.88 43.10 -42.71
N LYS A 568 0.94 43.25 -41.79
CA LYS A 568 0.05 44.43 -41.73
C LYS A 568 -0.27 44.79 -40.26
N LYS A 569 -0.05 46.05 -39.91
CA LYS A 569 -0.56 46.72 -38.69
C LYS A 569 -1.77 47.56 -39.07
N THR A 570 -2.73 47.70 -38.17
CA THR A 570 -3.66 48.84 -38.12
C THR A 570 -3.86 49.25 -36.66
N VAL A 571 -4.10 50.54 -36.40
CA VAL A 571 -4.07 51.15 -35.05
C VAL A 571 -5.22 52.15 -34.90
N VAL A 572 -5.58 52.48 -33.65
CA VAL A 572 -6.39 53.63 -33.17
C VAL A 572 -7.89 53.64 -33.54
N LYS A 573 -8.78 53.53 -32.54
CA LYS A 573 -9.42 54.74 -31.95
C LYS A 573 -10.26 54.48 -30.69
N GLU A 574 -10.07 55.38 -29.75
CA GLU A 574 -10.82 55.58 -28.51
C GLU A 574 -11.77 56.77 -28.72
N SER A 575 -12.98 56.75 -28.12
CA SER A 575 -13.86 57.93 -28.10
C SER A 575 -14.83 57.90 -26.92
N SER A 576 -14.96 59.03 -26.23
CA SER A 576 -15.72 59.20 -24.99
C SER A 576 -16.75 60.34 -25.11
N ARG A 577 -17.92 60.18 -24.45
CA ARG A 577 -18.95 61.20 -24.05
C ARG A 577 -20.25 60.45 -23.66
N LYS A 578 -21.18 60.93 -22.83
CA LYS A 578 -21.27 61.84 -21.66
C LYS A 578 -22.77 62.03 -21.38
N LYS A 579 -23.22 61.72 -20.16
CA LYS A 579 -24.33 62.32 -19.37
C LYS A 579 -25.76 62.50 -19.97
N LYS A 580 -26.76 62.11 -19.16
CA LYS A 580 -27.79 63.04 -18.61
C LYS A 580 -28.43 62.51 -17.29
N HIS A 581 -28.70 63.44 -16.37
CA HIS A 581 -29.47 63.34 -15.11
C HIS A 581 -30.93 63.84 -15.34
N PRO A 582 -31.96 63.69 -14.46
CA PRO A 582 -32.00 64.07 -13.01
C PRO A 582 -32.83 63.08 -12.13
N ALA A 583 -33.26 63.32 -10.87
CA ALA A 583 -33.32 64.52 -10.01
C ALA A 583 -33.27 64.21 -8.47
N ALA A 584 -32.85 65.22 -7.70
CA ALA A 584 -33.15 65.62 -6.30
C ALA A 584 -33.61 64.63 -5.20
N GLY A 585 -33.04 64.78 -3.99
CA GLY A 585 -33.60 64.24 -2.73
C GLY A 585 -32.61 64.23 -1.55
N GLU A 586 -32.65 65.26 -0.71
CA GLU A 586 -32.20 65.37 0.71
C GLU A 586 -31.27 64.29 1.31
N ASN A 587 -30.04 64.67 1.73
CA ASN A 587 -29.36 64.21 2.98
C ASN A 587 -27.93 64.80 3.12
N GLY A 588 -27.82 66.06 3.55
CA GLY A 588 -26.56 66.82 3.56
C GLY A 588 -25.52 66.47 4.63
N VAL A 589 -25.79 65.54 5.56
CA VAL A 589 -24.90 65.24 6.70
C VAL A 589 -24.28 63.83 6.62
N VAL A 590 -24.94 62.87 5.96
CA VAL A 590 -24.41 61.51 5.75
C VAL A 590 -23.30 61.48 4.69
N SER A 591 -23.40 62.35 3.68
CA SER A 591 -22.47 62.44 2.55
C SER A 591 -21.01 62.62 2.98
N THR A 592 -20.74 63.50 3.94
CA THR A 592 -19.37 63.85 4.36
C THR A 592 -18.65 62.68 5.04
N ILE A 593 -19.34 61.93 5.90
CA ILE A 593 -18.78 60.76 6.59
C ILE A 593 -18.55 59.62 5.59
N THR A 594 -19.51 59.38 4.70
CA THR A 594 -19.40 58.31 3.68
C THR A 594 -18.28 58.61 2.68
N THR A 595 -18.07 59.89 2.32
CA THR A 595 -17.00 60.30 1.40
C THR A 595 -15.63 60.22 2.06
N MET A 596 -15.50 60.57 3.36
CA MET A 596 -14.24 60.33 4.09
C MET A 596 -13.95 58.83 4.20
N LEU A 597 -14.93 58.01 4.60
CA LEU A 597 -14.74 56.55 4.68
C LEU A 597 -14.38 55.93 3.33
N ALA A 598 -15.00 56.36 2.23
CA ALA A 598 -14.66 55.88 0.88
C ALA A 598 -13.26 56.30 0.42
N ALA A 599 -12.81 57.52 0.77
CA ALA A 599 -11.45 57.98 0.47
C ALA A 599 -10.40 57.19 1.27
N THR A 600 -10.62 56.99 2.57
CA THR A 600 -9.74 56.15 3.41
C THR A 600 -9.77 54.69 2.94
N TRP A 601 -10.92 54.17 2.52
CA TRP A 601 -11.03 52.80 1.98
C TRP A 601 -10.24 52.62 0.69
N SER A 602 -10.26 53.61 -0.22
CA SER A 602 -9.45 53.59 -1.44
C SER A 602 -7.94 53.71 -1.17
N GLN A 603 -7.52 54.35 -0.07
CA GLN A 603 -6.11 54.35 0.37
C GLN A 603 -5.69 53.03 1.04
N VAL A 604 -6.63 52.31 1.67
CA VAL A 604 -6.37 51.04 2.36
C VAL A 604 -6.47 49.83 1.43
N SER A 605 -7.23 49.91 0.32
CA SER A 605 -7.38 48.78 -0.62
C SER A 605 -6.13 48.49 -1.45
N ASP A 606 -5.30 49.50 -1.70
CA ASP A 606 -4.08 49.36 -2.51
C ASP A 606 -2.89 48.82 -1.69
N ASP A 607 -2.94 48.93 -0.36
CA ASP A 607 -1.94 48.36 0.54
C ASP A 607 -2.38 46.97 1.05
N LYS A 608 -1.85 45.93 0.39
CA LYS A 608 -2.12 44.52 0.72
C LYS A 608 -1.77 44.16 2.16
N VAL A 609 -0.77 44.81 2.79
CA VAL A 609 -0.38 44.51 4.18
C VAL A 609 -1.45 45.02 5.13
N THR A 610 -1.90 46.25 4.94
CA THR A 610 -2.94 46.87 5.76
C THR A 610 -4.29 46.19 5.59
N PHE A 611 -4.63 45.73 4.37
CA PHE A 611 -5.86 44.94 4.13
C PHE A 611 -5.85 43.57 4.84
N VAL A 612 -4.73 42.85 4.83
CA VAL A 612 -4.57 41.58 5.56
C VAL A 612 -4.63 41.79 7.08
N ALA A 613 -4.02 42.86 7.59
CA ALA A 613 -4.12 43.21 9.00
C ALA A 613 -5.58 43.50 9.42
N LEU A 614 -6.31 44.30 8.63
CA LEU A 614 -7.69 44.67 8.94
C LEU A 614 -8.64 43.46 8.91
N THR A 615 -8.53 42.60 7.89
CA THR A 615 -9.33 41.37 7.79
C THR A 615 -9.03 40.39 8.93
N THR A 616 -7.76 40.24 9.33
CA THR A 616 -7.37 39.42 10.49
C THR A 616 -8.01 39.95 11.79
N LEU A 617 -8.04 41.28 11.96
CA LEU A 617 -8.62 41.93 13.14
C LEU A 617 -10.16 41.78 13.19
N VAL A 618 -10.83 41.89 12.04
CA VAL A 618 -12.28 41.63 11.92
C VAL A 618 -12.62 40.18 12.23
N VAL A 619 -11.90 39.21 11.62
CA VAL A 619 -12.11 37.77 11.89
C VAL A 619 -11.88 37.45 13.37
N SER A 620 -10.85 38.03 13.99
CA SER A 620 -10.58 37.87 15.42
C SER A 620 -11.71 38.43 16.30
N ALA A 621 -12.23 39.62 15.97
CA ALA A 621 -13.36 40.22 16.67
C ALA A 621 -14.65 39.39 16.52
N SER A 622 -14.91 38.84 15.32
CA SER A 622 -16.03 37.92 15.08
C SER A 622 -15.90 36.62 15.88
N PHE A 623 -14.68 36.07 16.02
CA PHE A 623 -14.43 34.87 16.84
C PHE A 623 -14.65 35.12 18.33
N VAL A 624 -14.24 36.31 18.82
CA VAL A 624 -14.49 36.73 20.21
C VAL A 624 -15.98 36.95 20.46
N ALA A 625 -16.69 37.61 19.54
CA ALA A 625 -18.15 37.80 19.62
C ALA A 625 -18.90 36.46 19.60
N ALA A 626 -18.53 35.53 18.72
CA ALA A 626 -19.08 34.18 18.68
C ALA A 626 -18.86 33.44 20.02
N ARG A 627 -17.63 33.46 20.56
CA ARG A 627 -17.31 32.86 21.87
C ARG A 627 -18.06 33.49 23.05
N LEU A 628 -18.41 34.77 22.98
CA LEU A 628 -19.23 35.45 24.00
C LEU A 628 -20.71 35.09 23.88
N LEU A 629 -21.21 34.83 22.67
CA LEU A 629 -22.59 34.41 22.42
C LEU A 629 -22.82 32.92 22.76
N THR A 630 -21.83 32.04 22.58
CA THR A 630 -21.93 30.61 22.94
C THR A 630 -21.65 30.31 24.41
N ARG A 631 -21.72 31.30 25.31
CA ARG A 631 -21.36 31.15 26.74
C ARG A 631 -22.49 31.53 27.71
N LYS A 632 -23.73 31.42 27.24
CA LYS A 632 -24.96 31.46 28.05
C LYS A 632 -25.72 30.15 27.93
#